data_AF-A0A7S3QTN0-F1
#
_entry.id   AF-A0A7S3QTN0-F1
#
_cell.length_a   1.000
_cell.length_b   1.000
_cell.length_c   1.000
_cell.angle_alpha   90.00
_cell.angle_beta   90.00
_cell.angle_gamma   90.00
#
_symmetry.space_group_name_H-M   'P 1'
#
loop_
_entity.id
_entity.type
_entity.pdbx_description
1 polymer ?
#
loop_
_entity_poly.entity_id
_entity_poly.type
_entity_poly.pdbx_seq_one_letter_code
_entity_poly.pdbx_strand_id
1 'polypeptide(L)'
;MTWLTHWGVYKPVHSPSHPPGTSPRESLLWAPAHNPGRDVVVPVPEGGGFGHDKSPLHPLSRNPPVRNTTFFHAGRVCGVGLPNTSQPWPFNCPPRGRRYSGAVRQRVHAYHHNRTGYAVLPHVKNFSQMLMRSKFCLATQGGGHGNRQVIAAVSGCIPVVIGDHVYQPFEPELDWNDFSVRVLEEQIPILHEILAAVDEETYRRKQAALRCGAQHVLFSSMRGSLIGESGHYDAFETTLEILRAHIDHPGVPPQDLQKVDEKFKRFMACGADEVGQEPPPREPGTPAVCSKSAFDGPSSCRHCVYKSLLGGAHTMCCNSLDLAACPRLWS
;
A
#
# COMPACT_ATOMS: atom_id res chain seq x y z
N MET A 1 14.42 4.28 -17.63
CA MET A 1 13.34 4.09 -16.65
C MET A 1 13.95 4.15 -15.26
N THR A 2 13.46 5.02 -14.39
CA THR A 2 13.96 5.19 -13.01
C THR A 2 12.92 4.66 -12.02
N TRP A 3 13.38 4.14 -10.89
CA TRP A 3 12.52 3.48 -9.88
C TRP A 3 12.32 4.43 -8.70
N LEU A 4 11.08 4.71 -8.35
CA LEU A 4 10.76 5.57 -7.22
C LEU A 4 9.97 4.80 -6.18
N THR A 5 10.62 4.53 -5.05
CA THR A 5 10.06 3.69 -3.99
C THR A 5 9.28 4.46 -2.94
N HIS A 6 9.47 5.78 -2.77
CA HIS A 6 8.79 6.51 -1.67
C HIS A 6 8.83 8.05 -1.70
N TRP A 7 9.55 8.71 -2.62
CA TRP A 7 9.64 10.18 -2.63
C TRP A 7 9.15 10.77 -3.94
N GLY A 8 8.32 11.79 -3.81
CA GLY A 8 8.01 12.69 -4.92
C GLY A 8 6.53 12.93 -5.09
N VAL A 9 6.20 14.21 -5.19
CA VAL A 9 4.99 14.65 -5.89
C VAL A 9 5.33 14.74 -7.38
N TYR A 10 4.35 14.59 -8.27
CA TYR A 10 4.56 14.84 -9.71
C TYR A 10 4.31 16.30 -10.10
N LYS A 11 3.73 17.09 -9.19
CA LYS A 11 3.55 18.54 -9.33
C LYS A 11 4.04 19.26 -8.07
N PRO A 12 4.65 20.45 -8.20
CA PRO A 12 5.07 21.22 -7.04
C PRO A 12 3.90 21.51 -6.10
N VAL A 13 4.07 21.25 -4.81
CA VAL A 13 3.10 21.61 -3.77
C VAL A 13 3.59 22.89 -3.09
N HIS A 14 2.79 23.95 -3.15
CA HIS A 14 3.11 25.23 -2.53
C HIS A 14 2.51 25.36 -1.14
N SER A 15 3.20 26.05 -0.22
CA SER A 15 2.66 26.29 1.12
C SER A 15 1.48 27.28 1.10
N PRO A 16 0.36 26.98 1.78
CA PRO A 16 -0.77 27.92 1.89
C PRO A 16 -0.46 29.20 2.67
N SER A 17 0.62 29.22 3.45
CA SER A 17 1.00 30.33 4.35
C SER A 17 2.27 31.01 3.84
N HIS A 18 2.16 31.85 2.82
CA HIS A 18 3.30 32.58 2.24
C HIS A 18 3.09 34.10 2.28
N PRO A 19 4.00 34.85 2.93
CA PRO A 19 4.05 36.31 2.77
C PRO A 19 4.43 36.68 1.33
N PRO A 20 3.95 37.82 0.79
CA PRO A 20 4.40 38.32 -0.50
C PRO A 20 5.92 38.54 -0.52
N GLY A 21 6.63 38.05 -1.53
CA GLY A 21 8.04 38.39 -1.81
C GLY A 21 9.11 37.33 -1.50
N THR A 22 8.77 36.10 -1.11
CA THR A 22 9.75 35.00 -0.96
C THR A 22 10.03 34.28 -2.28
N SER A 23 11.20 33.64 -2.40
CA SER A 23 11.60 33.01 -3.67
C SER A 23 10.75 31.77 -4.00
N PRO A 24 10.54 31.43 -5.29
CA PRO A 24 9.73 30.27 -5.70
C PRO A 24 10.18 28.94 -5.08
N ARG A 25 11.50 28.77 -4.83
CA ARG A 25 12.05 27.56 -4.19
C ARG A 25 11.73 27.45 -2.71
N GLU A 26 11.61 28.58 -2.00
CA GLU A 26 11.26 28.62 -0.58
C GLU A 26 9.75 28.37 -0.34
N SER A 27 8.94 28.49 -1.41
CA SER A 27 7.50 28.21 -1.40
C SER A 27 7.09 26.77 -1.58
N LEU A 28 8.03 25.91 -1.97
CA LEU A 28 7.81 24.49 -2.19
C LEU A 28 7.76 23.75 -0.85
N LEU A 29 6.59 23.20 -0.52
CA LEU A 29 6.47 22.16 0.50
C LEU A 29 7.13 20.86 0.03
N TRP A 30 6.95 20.55 -1.25
CA TRP A 30 7.50 19.36 -1.91
C TRP A 30 7.90 19.72 -3.34
N ALA A 31 9.18 19.48 -3.68
CA ALA A 31 9.65 19.57 -5.05
C ALA A 31 9.19 18.35 -5.85
N PRO A 32 8.91 18.49 -7.16
CA PRO A 32 8.62 17.35 -8.00
C PRO A 32 9.85 16.44 -8.07
N ALA A 33 9.66 15.16 -7.77
CA ALA A 33 10.71 14.13 -7.82
C ALA A 33 10.27 12.88 -8.60
N HIS A 34 9.07 12.93 -9.17
CA HIS A 34 8.49 11.91 -10.02
C HIS A 34 8.18 12.50 -11.39
N ASN A 35 8.62 11.82 -12.45
CA ASN A 35 8.31 12.15 -13.83
C ASN A 35 7.28 11.17 -14.40
N PRO A 36 5.99 11.57 -14.48
CA PRO A 36 4.92 10.73 -15.01
C PRO A 36 5.25 10.21 -16.41
N GLY A 37 5.05 8.92 -16.61
CA GLY A 37 5.31 8.25 -17.89
C GLY A 37 6.77 7.85 -18.14
N ARG A 38 7.71 8.19 -17.24
CA ARG A 38 9.11 7.72 -17.33
C ARG A 38 9.57 6.92 -16.11
N ASP A 39 9.03 7.25 -14.95
CA ASP A 39 9.36 6.57 -13.69
C ASP A 39 8.25 5.60 -13.32
N VAL A 40 8.63 4.43 -12.81
CA VAL A 40 7.68 3.49 -12.20
C VAL A 40 7.62 3.76 -10.71
N VAL A 41 6.41 3.98 -10.19
CA VAL A 41 6.18 4.11 -8.76
C VAL A 41 6.09 2.71 -8.16
N VAL A 42 7.07 2.30 -7.38
CA VAL A 42 7.14 0.95 -6.80
C VAL A 42 6.73 1.04 -5.32
N PRO A 43 5.95 0.08 -4.77
CA PRO A 43 5.53 0.14 -3.38
C PRO A 43 6.73 0.13 -2.42
N VAL A 44 6.55 0.74 -1.26
CA VAL A 44 7.53 0.64 -0.18
C VAL A 44 7.59 -0.81 0.32
N PRO A 45 8.77 -1.45 0.40
CA PRO A 45 8.92 -2.73 1.05
C PRO A 45 8.50 -2.64 2.52
N GLU A 46 7.37 -3.26 2.84
CA GLU A 46 6.78 -3.25 4.18
C GLU A 46 7.59 -4.18 5.13
N GLY A 47 7.74 -3.79 6.40
CA GLY A 47 8.43 -4.58 7.43
C GLY A 47 7.52 -5.63 8.09
N GLY A 48 8.07 -6.68 8.71
CA GLY A 48 7.28 -7.81 9.24
C GLY A 48 6.43 -7.54 10.49
N GLY A 49 5.96 -6.31 10.73
CA GLY A 49 5.39 -5.87 12.01
C GLY A 49 3.87 -5.74 12.08
N PHE A 50 3.13 -5.88 10.97
CA PHE A 50 1.70 -5.53 10.92
C PHE A 50 0.73 -6.71 11.04
N GLY A 51 1.21 -7.93 11.29
CA GLY A 51 0.34 -9.09 11.54
C GLY A 51 -0.41 -9.57 10.30
N HIS A 52 0.31 -9.60 9.17
CA HIS A 52 -0.17 -10.06 7.86
C HIS A 52 -0.81 -11.46 7.90
N ASP A 53 -0.29 -12.34 8.75
CA ASP A 53 -0.82 -13.68 9.04
C ASP A 53 -2.27 -13.67 9.54
N LYS A 54 -2.74 -12.53 10.07
CA LYS A 54 -4.10 -12.36 10.61
C LYS A 54 -5.03 -11.66 9.63
N SER A 55 -4.53 -11.23 8.47
CA SER A 55 -5.32 -10.54 7.47
C SER A 55 -6.55 -11.37 7.06
N PRO A 56 -7.72 -10.74 6.82
CA PRO A 56 -8.86 -11.41 6.18
C PRO A 56 -8.53 -12.00 4.80
N LEU A 57 -7.49 -11.50 4.14
CA LEU A 57 -7.07 -11.98 2.83
C LEU A 57 -6.24 -13.27 2.91
N HIS A 58 -5.75 -13.61 4.10
CA HIS A 58 -4.86 -14.75 4.32
C HIS A 58 -5.58 -16.10 4.26
N PRO A 59 -5.01 -17.15 3.63
CA PRO A 59 -5.72 -18.43 3.44
C PRO A 59 -6.05 -19.14 4.74
N LEU A 60 -5.18 -18.98 5.74
CA LEU A 60 -5.41 -19.53 7.09
C LEU A 60 -6.41 -18.70 7.91
N SER A 61 -6.91 -17.58 7.37
CA SER A 61 -7.91 -16.75 8.02
C SER A 61 -9.28 -17.42 7.95
N ARG A 62 -9.54 -18.30 8.92
CA ARG A 62 -10.79 -19.07 8.98
C ARG A 62 -12.00 -18.23 9.40
N ASN A 63 -11.76 -17.20 10.20
CA ASN A 63 -12.80 -16.33 10.78
C ASN A 63 -12.39 -14.86 10.59
N PRO A 64 -12.56 -14.29 9.37
CA PRO A 64 -12.23 -12.90 9.14
C PRO A 64 -13.07 -12.00 10.06
N PRO A 65 -12.47 -10.98 10.69
CA PRO A 65 -13.19 -10.08 11.57
C PRO A 65 -14.32 -9.34 10.85
N VAL A 66 -15.45 -9.20 11.53
CA VAL A 66 -16.56 -8.35 11.05
C VAL A 66 -16.10 -6.90 11.03
N ARG A 67 -16.27 -6.25 9.86
CA ARG A 67 -15.92 -4.84 9.68
C ARG A 67 -17.03 -3.94 10.22
N ASN A 68 -16.90 -3.54 11.49
CA ASN A 68 -17.88 -2.73 12.21
C ASN A 68 -17.50 -1.25 12.34
N THR A 69 -16.27 -0.89 12.01
CA THR A 69 -15.81 0.51 11.94
C THR A 69 -15.97 1.02 10.52
N THR A 70 -16.64 2.15 10.31
CA THR A 70 -16.81 2.74 8.97
C THR A 70 -15.47 3.24 8.44
N PHE A 71 -14.81 4.12 9.19
CA PHE A 71 -13.55 4.73 8.78
C PHE A 71 -12.51 4.71 9.89
N PHE A 72 -11.28 4.35 9.57
CA PHE A 72 -10.20 4.26 10.54
C PHE A 72 -8.94 5.03 10.12
N HIS A 73 -8.40 5.74 11.09
CA HIS A 73 -7.05 6.29 11.08
C HIS A 73 -6.46 6.23 12.48
N ALA A 74 -5.25 5.72 12.61
CA ALA A 74 -4.48 5.94 13.82
C ALA A 74 -3.02 6.29 13.52
N GLY A 75 -2.53 7.38 14.07
CA GLY A 75 -1.14 7.81 13.94
C GLY A 75 -0.91 9.24 14.38
N ARG A 76 0.35 9.68 14.35
CA ARG A 76 0.76 10.99 14.85
C ARG A 76 -0.10 12.13 14.26
N VAL A 77 -0.88 12.76 15.13
CA VAL A 77 -1.60 14.02 14.92
C VAL A 77 -1.09 14.98 16.00
N CYS A 78 -0.74 16.21 15.62
CA CYS A 78 -0.37 17.24 16.58
C CYS A 78 -1.63 18.00 17.04
N GLY A 79 -1.56 18.68 18.19
CA GLY A 79 -2.72 19.41 18.72
C GLY A 79 -3.84 18.52 19.21
N VAL A 80 -3.49 17.32 19.66
CA VAL A 80 -4.32 16.43 20.48
C VAL A 80 -3.88 16.59 21.95
N GLY A 81 -4.82 16.80 22.88
CA GLY A 81 -4.52 17.07 24.30
C GLY A 81 -5.55 17.98 24.96
N LEU A 82 -5.34 18.36 26.23
CA LEU A 82 -6.22 19.29 26.94
C LEU A 82 -6.32 20.62 26.17
N PRO A 83 -7.53 21.11 25.87
CA PRO A 83 -7.70 22.33 25.09
C PRO A 83 -7.10 23.51 25.83
N ASN A 84 -6.19 24.23 25.18
CA ASN A 84 -5.90 25.60 25.57
C ASN A 84 -6.83 26.49 24.74
N THR A 85 -7.95 26.92 25.31
CA THR A 85 -8.99 27.72 24.63
C THR A 85 -8.48 29.03 24.00
N SER A 86 -7.23 29.40 24.25
CA SER A 86 -6.59 30.62 23.78
C SER A 86 -5.86 30.52 22.43
N GLN A 87 -5.79 29.36 21.75
CA GLN A 87 -5.18 29.25 20.42
C GLN A 87 -6.14 28.64 19.37
N PRO A 88 -5.93 28.82 18.07
CA PRO A 88 -6.66 28.04 17.06
C PRO A 88 -6.11 26.61 16.99
N TRP A 89 -6.99 25.62 16.81
CA TRP A 89 -6.59 24.23 16.56
C TRP A 89 -5.85 24.12 15.21
N PRO A 90 -4.76 23.34 15.08
CA PRO A 90 -4.14 22.48 16.10
C PRO A 90 -3.23 23.24 17.08
N PHE A 91 -3.56 23.16 18.37
CA PHE A 91 -2.80 23.73 19.50
C PHE A 91 -1.43 23.05 19.65
N ASN A 92 -0.43 23.73 20.20
CA ASN A 92 0.90 23.12 20.50
C ASN A 92 1.54 22.36 19.32
N CYS A 93 1.21 22.72 18.08
CA CYS A 93 1.71 22.05 16.90
C CYS A 93 2.86 22.84 16.26
N PRO A 94 4.10 22.31 16.26
CA PRO A 94 5.23 23.00 15.63
C PRO A 94 5.01 23.13 14.12
N PRO A 95 5.60 24.15 13.44
CA PRO A 95 5.35 24.41 12.03
C PRO A 95 5.51 23.19 11.10
N ARG A 96 6.55 22.37 11.31
CA ARG A 96 6.76 21.11 10.57
C ARG A 96 5.68 20.07 10.86
N GLY A 97 5.18 20.01 12.11
CA GLY A 97 4.11 19.10 12.51
C GLY A 97 2.76 19.44 11.87
N ARG A 98 2.49 20.72 11.58
CA ARG A 98 1.26 21.16 10.90
C ARG A 98 1.16 20.65 9.46
N ARG A 99 2.31 20.41 8.83
CA ARG A 99 2.45 19.99 7.42
C ARG A 99 2.68 18.49 7.25
N TYR A 100 2.82 17.74 8.35
CA TYR A 100 3.06 16.31 8.30
C TYR A 100 1.92 15.59 7.54
N SER A 101 2.27 14.69 6.62
CA SER A 101 1.32 14.07 5.67
C SER A 101 0.47 15.10 4.89
N GLY A 102 1.09 16.19 4.43
CA GLY A 102 0.35 17.24 3.70
C GLY A 102 -0.74 17.93 4.52
N ALA A 103 -0.66 17.90 5.85
CA ALA A 103 -1.71 18.31 6.78
C ALA A 103 -2.99 17.45 6.76
N VAL A 104 -3.04 16.37 5.96
CA VAL A 104 -4.24 15.53 5.80
C VAL A 104 -4.62 14.88 7.13
N ARG A 105 -3.66 14.30 7.87
CA ARG A 105 -3.96 13.62 9.16
C ARG A 105 -4.56 14.58 10.17
N GLN A 106 -4.02 15.80 10.20
CA GLN A 106 -4.52 16.89 11.03
C GLN A 106 -5.95 17.22 10.61
N ARG A 107 -6.18 17.56 9.34
CA ARG A 107 -7.52 17.94 8.87
C ARG A 107 -8.55 16.83 9.07
N VAL A 108 -8.22 15.57 8.77
CA VAL A 108 -9.10 14.42 9.02
C VAL A 108 -9.46 14.30 10.50
N HIS A 109 -8.49 14.47 11.41
CA HIS A 109 -8.79 14.52 12.84
C HIS A 109 -9.68 15.70 13.21
N ALA A 110 -9.40 16.90 12.70
CA ALA A 110 -10.19 18.10 12.96
C ALA A 110 -11.68 17.91 12.65
N TYR A 111 -11.98 17.39 11.47
CA TYR A 111 -13.35 17.28 10.96
C TYR A 111 -14.08 15.98 11.36
N HIS A 112 -13.35 14.90 11.69
CA HIS A 112 -13.94 13.56 11.84
C HIS A 112 -13.58 12.77 13.10
N HIS A 113 -12.81 13.32 14.06
CA HIS A 113 -12.48 12.56 15.28
C HIS A 113 -13.68 12.19 16.15
N ASN A 114 -14.70 13.06 16.20
CA ASN A 114 -15.90 12.85 17.00
C ASN A 114 -17.11 12.53 16.12
N ARG A 115 -16.98 11.51 15.26
CA ARG A 115 -18.03 11.11 14.32
C ARG A 115 -18.40 9.65 14.53
N THR A 116 -19.71 9.36 14.54
CA THR A 116 -20.24 8.00 14.70
C THR A 116 -19.69 7.08 13.60
N GLY A 117 -19.16 5.92 13.99
CA GLY A 117 -18.56 4.94 13.08
C GLY A 117 -17.11 5.27 12.65
N TYR A 118 -16.55 6.40 13.08
CA TYR A 118 -15.18 6.80 12.75
C TYR A 118 -14.27 6.57 13.95
N ALA A 119 -13.12 5.95 13.71
CA ALA A 119 -12.05 5.79 14.67
C ALA A 119 -10.81 6.55 14.18
N VAL A 120 -10.74 7.84 14.50
CA VAL A 120 -9.63 8.72 14.12
C VAL A 120 -8.85 9.10 15.38
N LEU A 121 -7.73 8.42 15.61
CA LEU A 121 -7.01 8.42 16.88
C LEU A 121 -5.55 8.84 16.70
N PRO A 122 -4.91 9.50 17.67
CA PRO A 122 -3.48 9.78 17.60
C PRO A 122 -2.61 8.54 17.79
N HIS A 123 -3.10 7.53 18.51
CA HIS A 123 -2.41 6.27 18.77
C HIS A 123 -3.41 5.17 19.14
N VAL A 124 -3.08 3.91 18.84
CA VAL A 124 -3.86 2.73 19.26
C VAL A 124 -2.93 1.52 19.43
N LYS A 125 -3.18 0.68 20.44
CA LYS A 125 -2.34 -0.51 20.72
C LYS A 125 -2.60 -1.66 19.73
N ASN A 126 -3.85 -1.89 19.36
CA ASN A 126 -4.29 -2.96 18.46
C ASN A 126 -4.45 -2.47 17.02
N PHE A 127 -3.46 -1.74 16.51
CA PHE A 127 -3.49 -1.09 15.20
C PHE A 127 -3.90 -2.01 14.04
N SER A 128 -3.25 -3.17 13.91
CA SER A 128 -3.56 -4.14 12.85
C SER A 128 -4.99 -4.68 12.95
N GLN A 129 -5.45 -4.98 14.17
CA GLN A 129 -6.81 -5.46 14.38
C GLN A 129 -7.86 -4.41 13.99
N MET A 130 -7.58 -3.13 14.27
CA MET A 130 -8.47 -2.03 13.89
C MET A 130 -8.54 -1.87 12.37
N LEU A 131 -7.44 -2.01 11.64
CA LEU A 131 -7.45 -2.01 10.17
C LEU A 131 -8.38 -3.10 9.63
N MET A 132 -8.22 -4.34 10.11
CA MET A 132 -8.98 -5.49 9.63
C MET A 132 -10.49 -5.41 9.98
N ARG A 133 -10.84 -4.64 11.01
CA ARG A 133 -12.23 -4.38 11.44
C ARG A 133 -12.86 -3.14 10.81
N SER A 134 -12.16 -2.48 9.90
CA SER A 134 -12.63 -1.22 9.30
C SER A 134 -13.02 -1.42 7.84
N LYS A 135 -14.10 -0.75 7.40
CA LYS A 135 -14.52 -0.74 5.98
C LYS A 135 -13.53 0.08 5.14
N PHE A 136 -13.21 1.27 5.63
CA PHE A 136 -12.36 2.27 4.97
C PHE A 136 -11.19 2.70 5.86
N CYS A 137 -10.00 2.88 5.30
CA CYS A 137 -8.80 3.25 6.07
C CYS A 137 -8.04 4.40 5.39
N LEU A 138 -7.62 5.40 6.17
CA LEU A 138 -6.87 6.54 5.63
C LEU A 138 -5.53 6.10 5.04
N ALA A 139 -5.38 6.28 3.72
CA ALA A 139 -4.16 6.09 2.94
C ALA A 139 -3.66 7.44 2.42
N THR A 140 -3.17 8.26 3.35
CA THR A 140 -2.64 9.59 3.03
C THR A 140 -1.18 9.57 2.62
N GLN A 141 -0.76 10.57 1.84
CA GLN A 141 0.63 10.81 1.48
C GLN A 141 1.58 10.99 2.70
N GLY A 142 2.84 10.61 2.50
CA GLY A 142 4.00 10.98 3.32
C GLY A 142 4.78 12.10 2.63
N GLY A 143 6.04 11.84 2.26
CA GLY A 143 6.79 12.67 1.30
C GLY A 143 6.61 12.24 -0.16
N GLY A 144 5.53 11.51 -0.42
CA GLY A 144 5.19 10.73 -1.60
C GLY A 144 4.10 9.74 -1.20
N HIS A 145 3.93 8.62 -1.90
CA HIS A 145 3.12 7.52 -1.36
C HIS A 145 3.82 6.93 -0.12
N GLY A 146 3.11 6.17 0.71
CA GLY A 146 3.69 5.59 1.91
C GLY A 146 3.22 4.18 2.22
N ASN A 147 3.67 3.66 3.36
CA ASN A 147 3.29 2.30 3.80
C ASN A 147 1.79 2.21 4.15
N ARG A 148 1.09 3.34 4.36
CA ARG A 148 -0.33 3.34 4.73
C ARG A 148 -1.21 2.76 3.63
N GLN A 149 -0.83 3.00 2.39
CA GLN A 149 -1.45 2.48 1.18
C GLN A 149 -1.41 0.94 1.19
N VAL A 150 -0.20 0.39 1.26
CA VAL A 150 0.06 -1.06 1.28
C VAL A 150 -0.62 -1.69 2.50
N ILE A 151 -0.40 -1.16 3.70
CA ILE A 151 -0.93 -1.71 4.95
C ILE A 151 -2.47 -1.72 4.97
N ALA A 152 -3.14 -0.69 4.43
CA ALA A 152 -4.60 -0.69 4.33
C ALA A 152 -5.07 -1.80 3.38
N ALA A 153 -4.47 -1.90 2.20
CA ALA A 153 -4.85 -2.88 1.18
C ALA A 153 -4.65 -4.32 1.67
N VAL A 154 -3.46 -4.64 2.20
CA VAL A 154 -3.15 -5.99 2.72
C VAL A 154 -3.97 -6.38 3.94
N SER A 155 -4.48 -5.41 4.70
CA SER A 155 -5.40 -5.67 5.82
C SER A 155 -6.86 -5.89 5.37
N GLY A 156 -7.14 -5.81 4.06
CA GLY A 156 -8.48 -5.88 3.52
C GLY A 156 -9.35 -4.65 3.85
N CYS A 157 -8.73 -3.52 4.17
CA CYS A 157 -9.45 -2.27 4.41
C CYS A 157 -9.37 -1.40 3.16
N ILE A 158 -10.51 -0.96 2.60
CA ILE A 158 -10.51 -0.15 1.37
C ILE A 158 -9.71 1.14 1.63
N PRO A 159 -8.62 1.38 0.89
CA PRO A 159 -7.83 2.60 1.08
C PRO A 159 -8.64 3.84 0.72
N VAL A 160 -8.62 4.84 1.59
CA VAL A 160 -9.11 6.20 1.29
C VAL A 160 -7.89 7.05 0.97
N VAL A 161 -7.63 7.21 -0.32
CA VAL A 161 -6.44 7.87 -0.84
C VAL A 161 -6.66 9.39 -0.81
N ILE A 162 -5.81 10.09 -0.07
CA ILE A 162 -5.81 11.55 0.03
C ILE A 162 -4.38 12.08 -0.16
N GLY A 163 -4.17 12.78 -1.27
CA GLY A 163 -2.87 13.30 -1.71
C GLY A 163 -2.91 13.63 -3.20
N ASP A 164 -3.32 14.84 -3.53
CA ASP A 164 -3.75 15.24 -4.89
C ASP A 164 -2.64 15.15 -5.95
N HIS A 165 -1.37 15.13 -5.54
CA HIS A 165 -0.22 15.18 -6.44
C HIS A 165 0.73 13.98 -6.25
N VAL A 166 0.20 12.86 -5.76
CA VAL A 166 0.95 11.64 -5.47
C VAL A 166 0.31 10.45 -6.18
N TYR A 167 1.10 9.81 -7.05
CA TYR A 167 0.78 8.49 -7.57
C TYR A 167 0.97 7.43 -6.49
N GLN A 168 0.03 6.49 -6.46
CA GLN A 168 0.10 5.31 -5.63
C GLN A 168 0.97 4.24 -6.32
N PRO A 169 1.37 3.19 -5.60
CA PRO A 169 2.15 2.10 -6.19
C PRO A 169 1.59 1.61 -7.53
N PHE A 170 2.45 1.61 -8.54
CA PHE A 170 2.20 1.22 -9.94
C PHE A 170 1.21 2.07 -10.71
N GLU A 171 0.83 3.26 -10.24
CA GLU A 171 0.06 4.17 -11.09
C GLU A 171 0.93 4.80 -12.20
N PRO A 172 0.38 4.99 -13.42
CA PRO A 172 -1.01 4.72 -13.81
C PRO A 172 -1.26 3.31 -14.38
N GLU A 173 -0.26 2.42 -14.40
CA GLU A 173 -0.40 1.06 -14.91
C GLU A 173 -1.39 0.20 -14.09
N LEU A 174 -1.49 0.41 -12.78
CA LEU A 174 -2.48 -0.19 -11.87
C LEU A 174 -3.52 0.85 -11.46
N ASP A 175 -4.80 0.65 -11.81
CA ASP A 175 -5.86 1.59 -11.45
C ASP A 175 -6.31 1.42 -9.99
N TRP A 176 -5.85 2.31 -9.12
CA TRP A 176 -6.28 2.32 -7.72
C TRP A 176 -7.76 2.62 -7.54
N ASN A 177 -8.46 3.22 -8.52
CA ASN A 177 -9.89 3.48 -8.42
C ASN A 177 -10.73 2.20 -8.33
N ASP A 178 -10.20 1.07 -8.79
CA ASP A 178 -10.91 -0.21 -8.72
C ASP A 178 -11.06 -0.75 -7.30
N PHE A 179 -10.13 -0.44 -6.41
CA PHE A 179 -10.10 -0.99 -5.04
C PHE A 179 -9.89 0.06 -3.94
N SER A 180 -9.88 1.35 -4.27
CA SER A 180 -9.78 2.47 -3.32
C SER A 180 -10.87 3.52 -3.51
N VAL A 181 -10.92 4.49 -2.59
CA VAL A 181 -11.73 5.72 -2.72
C VAL A 181 -10.77 6.91 -2.73
N ARG A 182 -10.74 7.66 -3.82
CA ARG A 182 -9.96 8.90 -3.91
C ARG A 182 -10.77 10.08 -3.37
N VAL A 183 -10.15 10.89 -2.52
CA VAL A 183 -10.74 12.10 -1.96
C VAL A 183 -9.75 13.24 -2.10
N LEU A 184 -10.18 14.35 -2.69
CA LEU A 184 -9.33 15.53 -2.83
C LEU A 184 -9.04 16.13 -1.45
N GLU A 185 -7.87 16.75 -1.29
CA GLU A 185 -7.52 17.37 -0.01
C GLU A 185 -8.55 18.44 0.39
N GLU A 186 -9.09 19.21 -0.54
CA GLU A 186 -10.13 20.20 -0.26
C GLU A 186 -11.45 19.58 0.24
N GLN A 187 -11.75 18.34 -0.16
CA GLN A 187 -12.98 17.62 0.17
C GLN A 187 -12.94 16.92 1.53
N ILE A 188 -11.82 16.99 2.26
CA ILE A 188 -11.72 16.41 3.61
C ILE A 188 -12.92 16.78 4.50
N PRO A 189 -13.44 18.02 4.58
CA PRO A 189 -14.60 18.35 5.43
C PRO A 189 -15.85 17.50 5.13
N ILE A 190 -16.07 17.15 3.87
CA ILE A 190 -17.21 16.33 3.40
C ILE A 190 -16.83 14.85 3.18
N LEU A 191 -15.67 14.39 3.67
CA LEU A 191 -15.22 12.99 3.55
C LEU A 191 -16.30 11.99 3.98
N HIS A 192 -17.08 12.35 4.99
CA HIS A 192 -18.16 11.51 5.49
C HIS A 192 -19.31 11.31 4.51
N GLU A 193 -19.65 12.33 3.73
CA GLU A 193 -20.66 12.25 2.68
C GLU A 193 -20.14 11.38 1.53
N ILE A 194 -18.87 11.54 1.16
CA ILE A 194 -18.23 10.73 0.11
C ILE A 194 -18.22 9.24 0.49
N LEU A 195 -17.85 8.91 1.72
CA LEU A 195 -17.84 7.51 2.18
C LEU A 195 -19.27 6.94 2.35
N ALA A 196 -20.24 7.78 2.72
CA ALA A 196 -21.65 7.37 2.80
C ALA A 196 -22.29 7.14 1.42
N ALA A 197 -21.81 7.83 0.38
CA ALA A 197 -22.26 7.65 -1.00
C ALA A 197 -21.75 6.34 -1.64
N VAL A 198 -20.79 5.65 -1.03
CA VAL A 198 -20.37 4.31 -1.47
C VAL A 198 -21.42 3.30 -1.00
N ASP A 199 -22.32 2.93 -1.90
CA ASP A 199 -23.31 1.90 -1.64
C ASP A 199 -22.67 0.50 -1.42
N GLU A 200 -23.47 -0.44 -0.93
CA GLU A 200 -22.97 -1.77 -0.58
C GLU A 200 -22.50 -2.56 -1.81
N GLU A 201 -23.12 -2.37 -2.99
CA GLU A 201 -22.68 -3.03 -4.23
C GLU A 201 -21.27 -2.55 -4.64
N THR A 202 -21.07 -1.23 -4.68
CA THR A 202 -19.78 -0.61 -4.98
C THR A 202 -18.72 -1.01 -3.94
N TYR A 203 -19.10 -1.04 -2.65
CA TYR A 203 -18.23 -1.49 -1.59
C TYR A 203 -17.78 -2.95 -1.80
N ARG A 204 -18.70 -3.85 -2.15
CA ARG A 204 -18.41 -5.27 -2.39
C ARG A 204 -17.52 -5.47 -3.62
N ARG A 205 -17.78 -4.74 -4.70
CA ARG A 205 -16.93 -4.75 -5.90
C ARG A 205 -15.51 -4.31 -5.57
N LYS A 206 -15.35 -3.21 -4.85
CA LYS A 206 -14.02 -2.72 -4.40
C LYS A 206 -13.33 -3.71 -3.48
N GLN A 207 -14.04 -4.34 -2.54
CA GLN A 207 -13.48 -5.40 -1.69
C GLN A 207 -13.01 -6.62 -2.49
N ALA A 208 -13.74 -7.03 -3.53
CA ALA A 208 -13.33 -8.13 -4.39
C ALA A 208 -12.04 -7.78 -5.17
N ALA A 209 -11.99 -6.59 -5.76
CA ALA A 209 -10.81 -6.09 -6.48
C ALA A 209 -9.59 -5.88 -5.54
N LEU A 210 -9.84 -5.52 -4.28
CA LEU A 210 -8.79 -5.27 -3.29
C LEU A 210 -7.86 -6.46 -3.06
N ARG A 211 -8.33 -7.70 -3.24
CA ARG A 211 -7.48 -8.89 -3.11
C ARG A 211 -6.33 -8.86 -4.12
N CYS A 212 -6.64 -8.63 -5.39
CA CYS A 212 -5.64 -8.55 -6.45
C CYS A 212 -4.77 -7.29 -6.30
N GLY A 213 -5.38 -6.13 -6.03
CA GLY A 213 -4.63 -4.90 -5.76
C GLY A 213 -3.64 -5.03 -4.58
N ALA A 214 -4.03 -5.72 -3.50
CA ALA A 214 -3.16 -5.98 -2.36
C ALA A 214 -2.00 -6.92 -2.69
N GLN A 215 -2.21 -7.90 -3.57
CA GLN A 215 -1.17 -8.81 -4.06
C GLN A 215 -0.12 -8.04 -4.85
N HIS A 216 -0.55 -7.23 -5.83
CA HIS A 216 0.33 -6.38 -6.62
C HIS A 216 1.22 -5.47 -5.78
N VAL A 217 0.74 -4.95 -4.66
CA VAL A 217 1.49 -3.94 -3.88
C VAL A 217 2.28 -4.52 -2.71
N LEU A 218 2.31 -5.84 -2.55
CA LEU A 218 3.07 -6.54 -1.53
C LEU A 218 4.20 -7.38 -2.15
N PHE A 219 5.40 -7.29 -1.57
CA PHE A 219 6.52 -8.17 -1.94
C PHE A 219 6.43 -9.52 -1.22
N SER A 220 5.43 -10.34 -1.56
CA SER A 220 5.23 -11.63 -0.90
C SER A 220 6.29 -12.67 -1.28
N SER A 221 6.89 -12.58 -2.47
CA SER A 221 8.06 -13.38 -2.87
C SER A 221 9.28 -13.19 -1.98
N MET A 222 9.40 -12.04 -1.29
CA MET A 222 10.48 -11.74 -0.33
C MET A 222 10.10 -12.02 1.14
N ARG A 223 8.81 -12.10 1.47
CA ARG A 223 8.31 -12.08 2.85
C ARG A 223 7.48 -13.31 3.25
N GLY A 224 7.09 -14.13 2.29
CA GLY A 224 6.10 -15.20 2.45
C GLY A 224 4.70 -14.78 1.97
N SER A 225 3.97 -15.77 1.45
CA SER A 225 2.62 -15.64 0.89
C SER A 225 1.63 -14.98 1.88
N LEU A 226 0.93 -13.92 1.46
CA LEU A 226 -0.10 -13.27 2.27
C LEU A 226 -1.48 -13.87 2.03
N ILE A 227 -1.78 -14.29 0.81
CA ILE A 227 -3.12 -14.68 0.34
C ILE A 227 -3.16 -16.08 -0.27
N GLY A 228 -2.09 -16.87 -0.10
CA GLY A 228 -1.97 -18.25 -0.61
C GLY A 228 -1.37 -18.37 -1.99
N GLU A 229 -0.84 -17.26 -2.49
CA GLU A 229 -0.12 -17.12 -3.73
C GLU A 229 1.33 -17.61 -3.60
N SER A 230 1.88 -18.12 -4.70
CA SER A 230 3.29 -18.48 -4.87
C SER A 230 4.20 -17.26 -5.03
N GLY A 231 3.70 -16.03 -4.89
CA GLY A 231 4.42 -14.82 -5.29
C GLY A 231 4.15 -14.40 -6.73
N HIS A 232 3.30 -15.12 -7.46
CA HIS A 232 2.68 -14.58 -8.68
C HIS A 232 1.97 -13.26 -8.38
N TYR A 233 1.99 -12.35 -9.34
CA TYR A 233 1.38 -11.02 -9.28
C TYR A 233 1.85 -10.16 -8.11
N ASP A 234 2.92 -10.53 -7.41
CA ASP A 234 3.40 -9.74 -6.28
C ASP A 234 4.10 -8.45 -6.76
N ALA A 235 4.52 -7.59 -5.85
CA ALA A 235 5.16 -6.33 -6.21
C ALA A 235 6.46 -6.49 -7.02
N PHE A 236 7.20 -7.58 -6.83
CA PHE A 236 8.40 -7.83 -7.62
C PHE A 236 8.02 -8.20 -9.05
N GLU A 237 7.14 -9.19 -9.23
CA GLU A 237 6.70 -9.63 -10.56
C GLU A 237 5.95 -8.53 -11.31
N THR A 238 5.09 -7.79 -10.62
CA THR A 238 4.38 -6.63 -11.17
C THR A 238 5.35 -5.60 -11.72
N THR A 239 6.47 -5.38 -11.03
CA THR A 239 7.45 -4.43 -11.54
C THR A 239 8.13 -4.96 -12.81
N LEU A 240 8.51 -6.24 -12.84
CA LEU A 240 9.10 -6.85 -14.04
C LEU A 240 8.13 -6.85 -15.22
N GLU A 241 6.85 -7.10 -14.96
CA GLU A 241 5.83 -7.18 -16.00
C GLU A 241 5.49 -5.79 -16.58
N ILE A 242 5.47 -4.74 -15.75
CA ILE A 242 5.41 -3.35 -16.22
C ILE A 242 6.60 -3.06 -17.15
N LEU A 243 7.83 -3.42 -16.76
CA LEU A 243 9.01 -3.20 -17.61
C LEU A 243 8.91 -3.94 -18.93
N ARG A 244 8.44 -5.20 -18.92
CA ARG A 244 8.19 -5.97 -20.14
C ARG A 244 7.21 -5.22 -21.06
N ALA A 245 6.05 -4.81 -20.54
CA ALA A 245 5.03 -4.13 -21.33
C ALA A 245 5.57 -2.83 -21.97
N HIS A 246 6.39 -2.06 -21.24
CA HIS A 246 7.04 -0.86 -21.78
C HIS A 246 8.08 -1.15 -22.87
N ILE A 247 8.80 -2.27 -22.77
CA ILE A 247 9.77 -2.71 -23.79
C ILE A 247 9.05 -3.19 -25.05
N ASP A 248 7.97 -3.95 -24.88
CA ASP A 248 7.20 -4.54 -25.99
C ASP A 248 6.33 -3.50 -26.72
N HIS A 249 5.91 -2.45 -26.02
CA HIS A 249 5.04 -1.39 -26.56
C HIS A 249 5.67 0.02 -26.44
N PRO A 250 6.79 0.29 -27.12
CA PRO A 250 7.48 1.57 -27.02
C PRO A 250 6.61 2.73 -27.52
N GLY A 251 6.56 3.81 -26.76
CA GLY A 251 5.80 5.02 -27.10
C GLY A 251 4.32 4.98 -26.73
N VAL A 252 3.80 3.84 -26.25
CA VAL A 252 2.46 3.77 -25.66
C VAL A 252 2.47 4.43 -24.28
N PRO A 253 1.56 5.36 -23.98
CA PRO A 253 1.45 5.94 -22.65
C PRO A 253 1.13 4.85 -21.59
N PRO A 254 1.71 4.91 -20.37
CA PRO A 254 1.53 3.82 -19.41
C PRO A 254 0.08 3.52 -19.02
N GLN A 255 -0.80 4.54 -18.97
CA GLN A 255 -2.23 4.35 -18.71
C GLN A 255 -2.98 3.58 -19.83
N ASP A 256 -2.37 3.46 -21.01
CA ASP A 256 -2.94 2.80 -22.18
C ASP A 256 -2.33 1.41 -22.43
N LEU A 257 -1.29 0.99 -21.68
CA LEU A 257 -0.63 -0.30 -21.87
C LEU A 257 -1.60 -1.48 -21.77
N GLN A 258 -2.50 -1.48 -20.80
CA GLN A 258 -3.52 -2.53 -20.66
C GLN A 258 -4.52 -2.59 -21.85
N LYS A 259 -4.63 -1.52 -22.67
CA LYS A 259 -5.53 -1.51 -23.84
C LYS A 259 -4.89 -2.17 -25.07
N VAL A 260 -3.57 -2.22 -25.12
CA VAL A 260 -2.80 -2.72 -26.28
C VAL A 260 -2.09 -4.05 -26.00
N ASP A 261 -1.91 -4.41 -24.73
CA ASP A 261 -1.30 -5.65 -24.28
C ASP A 261 -2.31 -6.47 -23.45
N GLU A 262 -2.98 -7.43 -24.10
CA GLU A 262 -3.95 -8.31 -23.42
C GLU A 262 -3.28 -9.24 -22.39
N LYS A 263 -1.99 -9.58 -22.54
CA LYS A 263 -1.26 -10.35 -21.53
C LYS A 263 -1.08 -9.50 -20.27
N PHE A 264 -0.64 -8.24 -20.45
CA PHE A 264 -0.48 -7.30 -19.36
C PHE A 264 -1.79 -7.03 -18.63
N LYS A 265 -2.88 -6.80 -19.36
CA LYS A 265 -4.22 -6.62 -18.80
C LYS A 265 -4.69 -7.82 -17.98
N ARG A 266 -4.50 -9.05 -18.48
CA ARG A 266 -4.83 -10.28 -17.73
C ARG A 266 -3.99 -10.43 -16.47
N PHE A 267 -2.70 -10.09 -16.55
CA PHE A 267 -1.79 -10.08 -15.40
C PHE A 267 -2.24 -9.10 -14.32
N MET A 268 -2.56 -7.85 -14.69
CA MET A 268 -3.01 -6.80 -13.75
C MET A 268 -4.39 -7.08 -13.13
N ALA A 269 -5.15 -8.01 -13.72
CA ALA A 269 -6.43 -8.49 -13.19
C ALA A 269 -6.30 -9.77 -12.34
N CYS A 270 -5.09 -10.28 -12.10
CA CYS A 270 -4.82 -11.57 -11.47
C CYS A 270 -5.62 -12.72 -12.12
N GLY A 271 -5.66 -12.75 -13.46
CA GLY A 271 -6.44 -13.74 -14.23
C GLY A 271 -6.01 -15.19 -13.94
N ALA A 272 -6.99 -16.09 -13.80
CA ALA A 272 -6.85 -17.44 -13.25
C ALA A 272 -6.05 -18.46 -14.09
N ASP A 273 -5.43 -18.06 -15.20
CA ASP A 273 -4.86 -19.02 -16.17
C ASP A 273 -3.56 -19.71 -15.68
N GLU A 274 -2.97 -19.27 -14.56
CA GLU A 274 -1.77 -19.89 -13.97
C GLU A 274 -1.95 -20.29 -12.49
N VAL A 275 -3.09 -19.96 -11.88
CA VAL A 275 -3.38 -20.25 -10.46
C VAL A 275 -4.10 -21.59 -10.34
N GLY A 276 -3.40 -22.69 -10.62
CA GLY A 276 -4.03 -24.02 -10.55
C GLY A 276 -3.14 -25.22 -10.76
N GLN A 277 -1.90 -25.05 -11.21
CA GLN A 277 -0.94 -26.15 -11.15
C GLN A 277 -0.33 -26.16 -9.75
N GLU A 278 -0.64 -27.18 -8.95
CA GLU A 278 0.22 -27.53 -7.83
C GLU A 278 1.65 -27.65 -8.39
N PRO A 279 2.65 -26.97 -7.79
CA PRO A 279 4.02 -27.13 -8.24
C PRO A 279 4.37 -28.62 -8.15
N PRO A 280 5.07 -29.18 -9.16
CA PRO A 280 5.42 -30.59 -9.16
C PRO A 280 6.14 -30.97 -7.86
N PRO A 281 5.96 -32.21 -7.35
CA PRO A 281 6.66 -32.67 -6.16
C PRO A 281 8.17 -32.46 -6.32
N ARG A 282 8.79 -31.75 -5.37
CA ARG A 282 10.23 -31.44 -5.45
C ARG A 282 11.07 -32.71 -5.34
N GLU A 283 12.10 -32.78 -6.18
CA GLU A 283 13.15 -33.78 -6.03
C GLU A 283 14.02 -33.51 -4.78
N PRO A 284 14.41 -34.54 -4.02
CA PRO A 284 15.30 -34.38 -2.87
C PRO A 284 16.64 -33.75 -3.29
N GLY A 285 17.02 -32.62 -2.68
CA GLY A 285 18.33 -31.97 -2.88
C GLY A 285 18.34 -30.72 -3.76
N THR A 286 17.22 -30.32 -4.36
CA THR A 286 17.11 -29.05 -5.11
C THR A 286 17.12 -27.83 -4.17
N PRO A 287 17.81 -26.72 -4.51
CA PRO A 287 17.75 -25.47 -3.75
C PRO A 287 16.31 -25.01 -3.54
N ALA A 288 15.96 -24.66 -2.31
CA ALA A 288 14.60 -24.27 -1.94
C ALA A 288 14.56 -22.82 -1.47
N VAL A 289 13.58 -22.09 -1.97
CA VAL A 289 13.21 -20.77 -1.44
C VAL A 289 12.42 -20.99 -0.16
N CYS A 290 13.00 -20.64 0.99
CA CYS A 290 12.38 -20.81 2.31
C CYS A 290 11.63 -19.54 2.71
N SER A 291 10.30 -19.59 2.74
CA SER A 291 9.47 -18.48 3.20
C SER A 291 8.78 -18.82 4.52
N LYS A 292 8.20 -17.82 5.19
CA LYS A 292 7.19 -18.09 6.24
C LYS A 292 5.79 -18.21 5.62
N SER A 293 5.67 -18.77 4.41
CA SER A 293 4.34 -18.99 3.83
C SER A 293 3.58 -19.97 4.71
N ALA A 294 2.27 -19.81 4.75
CA ALA A 294 1.34 -20.73 5.41
C ALA A 294 1.40 -22.19 4.90
N PHE A 295 2.15 -22.45 3.81
CA PHE A 295 2.21 -23.73 3.12
C PHE A 295 3.55 -24.45 3.31
N ASP A 296 4.52 -23.81 3.97
CA ASP A 296 5.82 -24.41 4.27
C ASP A 296 5.71 -25.40 5.46
N GLY A 297 6.09 -26.66 5.24
CA GLY A 297 6.10 -27.68 6.29
C GLY A 297 7.13 -27.40 7.40
N PRO A 298 6.99 -27.97 8.61
CA PRO A 298 7.81 -27.64 9.79
C PRO A 298 9.33 -27.86 9.64
N SER A 299 9.75 -28.63 8.63
CA SER A 299 11.12 -29.04 8.38
C SER A 299 11.86 -28.19 7.34
N SER A 300 11.18 -27.39 6.51
CA SER A 300 11.81 -26.69 5.38
C SER A 300 12.72 -25.53 5.82
N CYS A 301 12.38 -24.81 6.90
CA CYS A 301 13.02 -23.53 7.24
C CYS A 301 14.03 -23.56 8.40
N ARG A 302 14.41 -24.73 8.94
CA ARG A 302 15.21 -24.80 10.19
C ARG A 302 16.67 -24.36 10.06
N HIS A 303 17.23 -24.22 8.85
CA HIS A 303 18.67 -23.94 8.66
C HIS A 303 18.99 -22.61 7.96
N CYS A 304 18.00 -21.92 7.36
CA CYS A 304 18.27 -20.75 6.53
C CYS A 304 17.76 -19.42 7.09
N VAL A 305 16.95 -19.43 8.15
CA VAL A 305 16.48 -18.20 8.80
C VAL A 305 17.42 -17.88 9.95
N TYR A 306 18.63 -17.39 9.67
CA TYR A 306 19.38 -16.71 10.71
C TYR A 306 18.58 -15.47 11.11
N LYS A 307 18.25 -15.34 12.41
CA LYS A 307 17.66 -14.14 13.01
C LYS A 307 18.62 -12.96 12.80
N SER A 308 18.56 -12.32 11.65
CA SER A 308 19.18 -11.03 11.40
C SER A 308 18.44 -9.96 12.21
N LEU A 309 19.19 -8.97 12.71
CA LEU A 309 18.74 -7.84 13.53
C LEU A 309 17.60 -7.01 12.90
N LEU A 310 17.33 -7.21 11.61
CA LEU A 310 16.23 -6.63 10.85
C LEU A 310 15.07 -7.64 10.79
N GLY A 311 14.16 -7.57 11.76
CA GLY A 311 13.04 -8.50 11.97
C GLY A 311 12.05 -8.64 10.80
N GLY A 312 12.45 -9.34 9.75
CA GLY A 312 11.62 -9.71 8.61
C GLY A 312 11.93 -11.14 8.17
N ALA A 313 10.90 -11.93 7.88
CA ALA A 313 11.09 -13.15 7.09
C ALA A 313 11.68 -12.71 5.73
N HIS A 314 12.89 -13.16 5.43
CA HIS A 314 13.50 -13.02 4.11
C HIS A 314 13.46 -14.39 3.47
N THR A 315 13.02 -14.47 2.23
CA THR A 315 13.16 -15.68 1.43
C THR A 315 14.61 -15.82 1.00
N MET A 316 15.34 -16.74 1.63
CA MET A 316 16.71 -17.08 1.23
C MET A 316 16.68 -18.37 0.41
N CYS A 317 17.44 -18.38 -0.68
CA CYS A 317 17.74 -19.59 -1.41
C CYS A 317 18.69 -20.45 -0.59
N CYS A 318 18.15 -21.49 0.02
CA CYS A 318 18.90 -22.37 0.88
C CYS A 318 19.96 -23.15 0.10
N ASN A 319 21.17 -23.23 0.66
CA ASN A 319 22.26 -24.07 0.16
C ASN A 319 22.73 -23.75 -1.28
N SER A 320 22.46 -22.55 -1.80
CA SER A 320 23.03 -22.06 -3.06
C SER A 320 23.84 -20.80 -2.83
N LEU A 321 25.04 -20.75 -3.42
CA LEU A 321 25.84 -19.53 -3.55
C LEU A 321 25.52 -18.78 -4.85
N ASP A 322 24.82 -19.43 -5.77
CA ASP A 322 24.34 -18.85 -7.03
C ASP A 322 22.86 -18.49 -6.86
N LEU A 323 22.59 -17.20 -6.63
CA LEU A 323 21.24 -16.66 -6.48
C LEU A 323 20.44 -16.68 -7.79
N ALA A 324 21.11 -16.73 -8.95
CA ALA A 324 20.45 -16.75 -10.26
C ALA A 324 19.93 -18.15 -10.62
N ALA A 325 20.53 -19.20 -10.04
CA ALA A 325 20.10 -20.59 -10.18
C ALA A 325 18.93 -20.98 -9.26
N CYS A 326 18.44 -20.05 -8.43
CA CYS A 326 17.37 -20.32 -7.49
C CYS A 326 16.03 -20.46 -8.24
N PRO A 327 15.26 -21.53 -8.00
CA PRO A 327 13.95 -21.66 -8.60
C PRO A 327 13.09 -20.47 -8.18
N ARG A 328 12.32 -19.92 -9.13
CA ARG A 328 11.25 -19.00 -8.77
C ARG A 328 10.24 -19.81 -7.97
N LEU A 329 9.51 -19.17 -7.05
CA LEU A 329 8.50 -19.87 -6.25
C LEU A 329 7.41 -20.56 -7.09
N TRP A 330 7.34 -20.23 -8.38
CA TRP A 330 6.37 -20.72 -9.35
C TRP A 330 6.96 -21.38 -10.61
N SER A 331 8.27 -21.58 -10.68
CA SER A 331 8.92 -22.24 -11.83
C SER A 331 9.10 -23.73 -11.61
#